data_AF-A0A395H9B1-F1
#
_entry.id   AF-A0A395H9B1-F1
#
_cell.length_a   1.000
_cell.length_b   1.000
_cell.length_c   1.000
_cell.angle_alpha   90.00
_cell.angle_beta   90.00
_cell.angle_gamma   90.00
#
_symmetry.space_group_name_H-M   'P 1'
#
loop_
_entity.id
_entity.type
_entity.pdbx_description
1 polymer ?
#
loop_
_entity_poly.entity_id
_entity_poly.type
_entity_poly.pdbx_seq_one_letter_code
_entity_poly.pdbx_strand_id
1 'polypeptide(L)'
;MHYPSLSLLTLLLTLSPLPINAQDDGDGANGSGTPGGAIGATVCLGATPEVNHLPYPGDCTKFIVCDLSDGVSTIYTCDEGLYFSVEVQTCTWPEDSGCVQL
;
A
#
# COMPACT_ATOMS: atom_id res chain seq x y z
N MET A 1 -38.84 -40.05 2.82
CA MET A 1 -37.60 -39.61 2.18
C MET A 1 -37.90 -38.37 1.34
N HIS A 2 -37.32 -37.25 1.79
CA HIS A 2 -36.99 -36.00 1.09
C HIS A 2 -37.63 -35.67 -0.27
N TYR A 3 -38.44 -34.60 -0.33
CA TYR A 3 -38.22 -33.38 -1.13
C TYR A 3 -39.45 -32.45 -1.02
N PRO A 4 -39.49 -31.50 -0.07
CA PRO A 4 -40.33 -30.34 -0.24
C PRO A 4 -39.61 -29.36 -1.18
N SER A 5 -40.20 -29.19 -2.36
CA SER A 5 -40.39 -27.89 -3.01
C SER A 5 -39.21 -26.90 -2.94
N LEU A 6 -38.46 -26.91 -4.04
CA LEU A 6 -37.49 -25.98 -4.61
C LEU A 6 -37.88 -24.48 -4.58
N SER A 7 -38.36 -23.91 -3.46
CA SER A 7 -38.95 -22.56 -3.42
C SER A 7 -38.38 -21.61 -2.35
N LEU A 8 -37.41 -22.04 -1.55
CA LEU A 8 -36.68 -21.15 -0.63
C LEU A 8 -35.24 -20.83 -1.08
N LEU A 9 -34.70 -21.57 -2.07
CA LEU A 9 -33.34 -21.38 -2.55
C LEU A 9 -33.16 -20.11 -3.40
N THR A 10 -34.25 -19.52 -3.90
CA THR A 10 -34.22 -18.30 -4.73
C THR A 10 -34.19 -17.01 -3.91
N LEU A 11 -34.52 -17.04 -2.61
CA LEU A 11 -34.52 -15.83 -1.77
C LEU A 11 -33.11 -15.41 -1.31
N LEU A 12 -32.13 -16.33 -1.39
CA LEU A 12 -30.73 -16.05 -1.04
C LEU A 12 -29.88 -15.55 -2.23
N LEU A 13 -30.43 -15.50 -3.45
CA LEU A 13 -29.66 -15.20 -4.68
C LEU A 13 -29.79 -13.76 -5.18
N THR A 14 -30.57 -12.88 -4.55
CA THR A 14 -30.85 -11.54 -5.12
C THR A 14 -30.53 -10.33 -4.24
N LEU A 15 -29.99 -10.49 -3.02
CA LEU A 15 -29.48 -9.35 -2.24
C LEU A 15 -28.06 -9.56 -1.72
N SER A 16 -27.15 -9.95 -2.61
CA SER A 16 -25.73 -9.62 -2.43
C SER A 16 -25.47 -8.26 -3.09
N PRO A 17 -25.37 -7.14 -2.35
CA PRO A 17 -24.92 -5.88 -2.90
C PRO A 17 -23.40 -5.90 -2.98
N LEU A 18 -22.84 -6.38 -4.09
CA LEU A 18 -21.42 -6.18 -4.41
C LEU A 18 -21.37 -5.74 -5.88
N PRO A 19 -21.13 -4.45 -6.09
CA PRO A 19 -19.78 -4.13 -6.51
C PRO A 19 -19.03 -3.62 -5.29
N ILE A 20 -18.02 -4.38 -4.86
CA ILE A 20 -16.86 -3.79 -4.18
C ILE A 20 -16.25 -2.87 -5.24
N ASN A 21 -16.75 -1.64 -5.31
CA ASN A 21 -16.00 -0.56 -5.89
C ASN A 21 -14.87 -0.34 -4.90
N ALA A 22 -13.77 -1.07 -5.08
CA ALA A 22 -12.48 -0.61 -4.63
C ALA A 22 -12.26 0.68 -5.42
N GLN A 23 -12.67 1.80 -4.83
CA GLN A 23 -12.25 3.10 -5.29
C GLN A 23 -10.72 3.03 -5.24
N ASP A 24 -10.12 2.94 -6.42
CA ASP A 24 -8.72 3.27 -6.65
C ASP A 24 -8.60 4.77 -6.40
N ASP A 25 -8.60 5.15 -5.12
CA ASP A 25 -8.12 6.46 -4.68
C ASP A 25 -6.62 6.42 -4.93
N GLY A 26 -6.22 6.80 -6.15
CA GLY A 26 -4.83 6.87 -6.56
C GLY A 26 -4.05 7.79 -5.61
N ASP A 27 -3.45 7.18 -4.60
CA ASP A 27 -2.52 7.81 -3.68
C ASP A 27 -1.37 8.37 -4.51
N GLY A 28 -1.14 9.69 -4.44
CA GLY A 28 -0.25 10.46 -5.32
C GLY A 28 1.25 10.16 -5.17
N ALA A 29 1.60 8.93 -4.81
CA ALA A 29 2.95 8.42 -4.78
C ALA A 29 3.40 8.04 -6.21
N ASN A 30 4.63 8.42 -6.57
CA ASN A 30 5.30 8.01 -7.80
C ASN A 30 5.67 6.51 -7.75
N GLY A 31 4.66 5.63 -7.75
CA GLY A 31 4.87 4.20 -7.65
C GLY A 31 3.63 3.34 -7.46
N SER A 32 3.80 2.03 -7.61
CA SER A 32 2.75 1.03 -7.32
C SER A 32 2.80 0.59 -5.86
N GLY A 33 1.71 0.80 -5.12
CA GLY A 33 1.59 0.52 -3.69
C GLY A 33 1.05 -0.89 -3.36
N THR A 34 1.56 -1.50 -2.29
CA THR A 34 1.08 -2.77 -1.71
C THR A 34 1.08 -2.72 -0.18
N PRO A 35 0.26 -3.50 0.54
CA PRO A 35 0.23 -3.46 2.01
C PRO A 35 1.59 -3.79 2.65
N GLY A 36 2.04 -2.95 3.60
CA GLY A 36 3.37 -3.01 4.22
C GLY A 36 3.60 -4.13 5.22
N GLY A 37 2.53 -4.72 5.76
CA GLY A 37 2.62 -5.84 6.70
C GLY A 37 3.56 -5.57 7.89
N ALA A 38 4.31 -6.60 8.30
CA ALA A 38 5.19 -6.52 9.47
C ALA A 38 6.39 -5.57 9.28
N ILE A 39 6.92 -5.48 8.06
CA ILE A 39 8.05 -4.59 7.77
C ILE A 39 7.61 -3.13 7.83
N GLY A 40 6.45 -2.80 7.26
CA GLY A 40 5.89 -1.46 7.33
C GLY A 40 5.54 -1.07 8.76
N ALA A 41 4.96 -1.99 9.55
CA ALA A 41 4.70 -1.75 10.97
C ALA A 41 5.97 -1.41 11.75
N THR A 42 7.10 -2.07 11.46
CA THR A 42 8.38 -1.81 12.14
C THR A 42 9.01 -0.50 11.69
N VAL A 43 9.04 -0.24 10.39
CA VAL A 43 9.64 0.97 9.81
C VAL A 43 8.85 2.21 10.23
N CYS A 44 7.52 2.14 10.20
CA CYS A 44 6.64 3.26 10.58
C CYS A 44 6.71 3.66 12.05
N LEU A 45 7.36 2.87 12.92
CA LEU A 45 7.69 3.32 14.28
C LEU A 45 8.63 4.55 14.28
N GLY A 46 9.38 4.75 13.20
CA GLY A 46 10.26 5.90 13.00
C GLY A 46 9.61 7.07 12.27
N ALA A 47 8.33 6.97 11.88
CA ALA A 47 7.66 8.03 11.13
C ALA A 47 7.18 9.17 12.05
N THR A 48 7.11 10.37 11.50
CA THR A 48 6.60 11.59 12.15
C THR A 48 5.54 12.23 11.24
N PRO A 49 4.70 13.15 11.74
CA PRO A 49 3.78 13.90 10.88
C PRO A 49 4.47 14.76 9.83
N GLU A 50 5.78 15.04 9.98
CA GLU A 50 6.58 15.79 9.00
C GLU A 50 7.26 14.86 7.98
N VAL A 51 7.57 13.62 8.38
CA VAL A 51 8.26 12.61 7.57
C VAL A 51 7.56 11.28 7.74
N ASN A 52 6.67 10.96 6.80
CA ASN A 52 5.87 9.74 6.79
C ASN A 52 6.23 8.81 5.62
N HIS A 53 7.13 9.21 4.72
CA HIS A 53 7.72 8.33 3.71
C HIS A 53 9.11 7.89 4.18
N LEU A 54 9.28 6.59 4.36
CA LEU A 54 10.49 5.98 4.92
C LEU A 54 11.12 4.99 3.93
N PRO A 55 12.45 4.84 3.95
CA PRO A 55 13.15 3.96 3.01
C PRO A 55 12.80 2.49 3.29
N TYR A 56 12.69 1.70 2.21
CA TYR A 56 12.55 0.26 2.34
C TYR A 56 13.92 -0.37 2.68
N PRO A 57 13.98 -1.31 3.65
CA PRO A 57 15.23 -1.94 4.04
C PRO A 57 15.79 -2.82 2.92
N GLY A 58 16.96 -2.45 2.40
CA GLY A 58 17.71 -3.25 1.41
C GLY A 58 17.24 -3.09 -0.04
N ASP A 59 16.32 -2.18 -0.34
CA ASP A 59 15.88 -1.89 -1.71
C ASP A 59 15.60 -0.39 -1.89
N CYS A 60 16.50 0.32 -2.56
CA CYS A 60 16.37 1.76 -2.84
C CYS A 60 15.22 2.08 -3.81
N THR A 61 14.74 1.10 -4.57
CA THR A 61 13.61 1.29 -5.49
C THR A 61 12.27 1.25 -4.77
N LYS A 62 12.28 1.00 -3.45
CA LYS A 62 11.07 0.88 -2.64
C LYS A 62 11.08 1.86 -1.48
N PHE A 63 9.90 2.29 -1.09
CA PHE A 63 9.68 3.09 0.10
C PHE A 63 8.36 2.72 0.76
N ILE A 64 8.19 3.14 2.00
CA ILE A 64 7.05 2.82 2.84
C ILE A 64 6.38 4.12 3.21
N VAL A 65 5.11 4.26 2.83
CA VAL A 65 4.24 5.34 3.28
C VAL A 65 3.53 4.87 4.54
N CYS A 66 3.66 5.67 5.59
CA CYS A 66 3.09 5.40 6.89
C CYS A 66 1.87 6.28 7.10
N ASP A 67 0.69 5.67 7.11
CA ASP A 67 -0.51 6.34 7.59
C ASP A 67 -0.54 6.27 9.11
N LEU A 68 -0.21 7.40 9.75
CA LEU A 68 -0.19 7.51 11.21
C LEU A 68 -1.58 7.59 11.85
N SER A 69 -2.64 7.79 11.06
CA SER A 69 -4.02 7.90 11.55
C SER A 69 -4.65 6.52 11.73
N ASP A 70 -4.47 5.64 10.74
CA ASP A 70 -5.03 4.30 10.71
C ASP A 70 -4.01 3.22 11.11
N GLY A 71 -2.74 3.59 11.28
CA GLY A 71 -1.64 2.64 11.54
C GLY A 71 -1.38 1.69 10.38
N VAL A 72 -1.85 2.06 9.18
CA VAL A 72 -1.67 1.30 7.95
C VAL A 72 -0.35 1.74 7.32
N SER A 73 0.34 0.79 6.69
CA SER A 73 1.54 1.07 5.91
C SER A 73 1.39 0.50 4.52
N THR A 74 1.95 1.21 3.55
CA THR A 74 1.93 0.80 2.14
C THR A 74 3.34 0.90 1.58
N ILE A 75 3.84 -0.19 1.00
CA ILE A 75 5.10 -0.24 0.28
C ILE A 75 4.85 0.19 -1.15
N TYR A 76 5.51 1.25 -1.59
CA TYR A 76 5.55 1.71 -2.96
C TYR A 76 6.84 1.29 -3.63
N THR A 77 6.75 0.98 -4.91
CA THR A 77 7.91 0.78 -5.78
C THR A 77 8.01 1.97 -6.73
N CYS A 78 9.14 2.68 -6.71
CA CYS A 78 9.46 3.74 -7.64
C CYS A 78 9.44 3.26 -9.10
N ASP A 79 9.18 4.19 -10.01
CA ASP A 79 9.35 3.95 -11.44
C ASP A 79 10.78 3.48 -11.78
N GLU A 80 10.91 2.83 -12.93
CA GLU A 80 12.18 2.24 -13.38
C GLU A 80 13.33 3.25 -13.39
N GLY A 81 14.41 2.93 -12.67
CA GLY A 81 15.61 3.76 -12.60
C GLY A 81 15.57 4.89 -11.57
N LEU A 82 14.50 5.02 -10.78
CA LEU A 82 14.42 6.00 -9.69
C LEU A 82 14.57 5.35 -8.32
N TYR A 83 15.20 6.07 -7.39
CA TYR A 83 15.38 5.68 -6.00
C TYR A 83 14.66 6.65 -5.06
N PHE A 84 14.15 6.12 -3.96
CA PHE A 84 13.52 6.94 -2.94
C PHE A 84 14.55 7.82 -2.22
N SER A 85 14.21 9.10 -2.08
CA SER A 85 14.97 10.07 -1.27
C SER A 85 14.14 10.53 -0.09
N VAL A 86 14.69 10.37 1.11
CA VAL A 86 14.09 10.89 2.35
C VAL A 86 14.06 12.42 2.34
N GLU A 87 15.04 13.07 1.74
CA GLU A 87 15.15 14.54 1.75
C GLU A 87 14.01 15.21 0.98
N VAL A 88 13.68 14.67 -0.21
CA VAL A 88 12.57 15.20 -1.04
C VAL A 88 11.27 14.42 -0.87
N GLN A 89 11.24 13.41 0.01
CA GLN A 89 10.08 12.54 0.30
C GLN A 89 9.46 11.89 -0.95
N THR A 90 10.26 11.62 -1.98
CA THR A 90 9.79 11.05 -3.25
C THR A 90 10.90 10.32 -4.00
N CYS A 91 10.54 9.63 -5.09
CA CYS A 91 11.49 8.99 -6.00
C CYS A 91 12.22 10.04 -6.84
N THR A 92 13.54 9.95 -6.89
CA THR A 92 14.43 10.81 -7.67
C THR A 92 15.55 9.99 -8.32
N TRP A 93 16.42 10.63 -9.09
CA TRP A 93 17.57 9.98 -9.71
C TRP A 93 18.51 9.39 -8.66
N PRO A 94 19.15 8.23 -8.92
CA PRO A 94 20.02 7.57 -7.96
C PRO A 94 21.12 8.47 -7.39
N GLU A 95 21.73 9.31 -8.24
CA GLU A 95 22.75 10.29 -7.86
C GLU A 95 22.30 11.31 -6.82
N ASP A 96 21.01 11.65 -6.79
CA ASP A 96 20.41 12.63 -5.88
C ASP A 96 19.64 11.97 -4.73
N SER A 97 19.48 10.64 -4.75
CA SER A 97 18.64 9.92 -3.80
C SER A 97 19.25 9.83 -2.40
N GLY A 98 20.58 9.92 -2.29
CA GLY A 98 21.31 9.64 -1.06
C GLY A 98 21.27 8.16 -0.62
N CYS A 99 20.63 7.28 -1.40
CA CYS A 99 20.56 5.86 -1.10
C CYS A 99 21.85 5.15 -1.54
N VAL A 100 22.65 4.73 -0.57
CA VAL A 100 23.84 3.90 -0.81
C VAL A 100 23.46 2.43 -0.65
N GLN A 101 23.42 1.71 -1.78
CA GLN A 101 23.21 0.27 -1.78
C GLN A 101 24.51 -0.41 -1.33
N LEU A 102 24.61 -0.67 -0.02
CA LEU A 102 25.75 -1.34 0.62
C LEU A 102 25.69 -2.86 0.49
#